data_AF-A0A842QKV1-F1
#
_entry.id   AF-A0A842QKV1-F1
#
_cell.length_a   1.000
_cell.length_b   1.000
_cell.length_c   1.000
_cell.angle_alpha   90.00
_cell.angle_beta   90.00
_cell.angle_gamma   90.00
#
_symmetry.space_group_name_H-M   'P 1'
#
loop_
_entity.id
_entity.type
_entity.pdbx_description
1 polymer ?
#
loop_
_entity_poly.entity_id
_entity_poly.type
_entity_poly.pdbx_seq_one_letter_code
_entity_poly.pdbx_strand_id
1 'polypeptide(L)'
;MRNLMGAITSVVLGSYLAVALMQVSVPAYPSPFDTIGFLIAGGATLNSAISVILNSNVIITYISIWLIAGIIAGIFSVSEGNTIRTALWIGGIIGVLSVLSVFLQNPSMWFGDMLERNSFLLSQFIQAMPTAILSVPTAALVVHIKGRLVTEEEPEPPKQIRTVCECGAIYKSKPMLCAECGRVLHGSDTDIPKQEEIHS
;
A
#
# COMPACT_ATOMS: atom_id res chain seq x y z
N MET A 1 5.53 -6.18 -6.72
CA MET A 1 4.59 -5.54 -7.67
C MET A 1 3.28 -5.07 -7.05
N ARG A 2 2.74 -5.73 -6.00
CA ARG A 2 1.47 -5.34 -5.36
C ARG A 2 1.36 -3.85 -4.97
N ASN A 3 2.40 -3.29 -4.36
CA ASN A 3 2.40 -1.88 -3.93
C ASN A 3 2.24 -0.91 -5.12
N LEU A 4 2.92 -1.17 -6.24
CA LEU A 4 2.78 -0.35 -7.45
C LEU A 4 1.37 -0.46 -8.03
N MET A 5 0.80 -1.66 -8.05
CA MET A 5 -0.57 -1.89 -8.55
C MET A 5 -1.61 -1.18 -7.68
N GLY A 6 -1.45 -1.24 -6.35
CA GLY A 6 -2.27 -0.48 -5.41
C GLY A 6 -2.14 1.02 -5.64
N ALA A 7 -0.92 1.53 -5.84
CA ALA A 7 -0.69 2.94 -6.13
C ALA A 7 -1.34 3.39 -7.45
N ILE A 8 -1.17 2.64 -8.54
CA ILE A 8 -1.80 2.94 -9.82
C ILE A 8 -3.33 2.98 -9.67
N THR A 9 -3.92 1.97 -9.02
CA THR A 9 -5.37 1.89 -8.83
C THR A 9 -5.89 3.06 -7.97
N SER A 10 -5.20 3.37 -6.87
CA SER A 10 -5.54 4.51 -6.01
C SER A 10 -5.44 5.84 -6.74
N VAL A 11 -4.42 6.04 -7.60
CA VAL A 11 -4.26 7.28 -8.36
C VAL A 11 -5.32 7.41 -9.45
N VAL A 12 -5.63 6.33 -10.18
CA VAL A 12 -6.66 6.36 -11.22
C VAL A 12 -8.02 6.68 -10.62
N LEU A 13 -8.42 5.98 -9.55
CA LEU A 13 -9.70 6.25 -8.92
C LEU A 13 -9.70 7.60 -8.21
N GLY A 14 -8.63 7.95 -7.49
CA GLY A 14 -8.50 9.23 -6.80
C GLY A 14 -8.60 10.41 -7.76
N SER A 15 -7.95 10.33 -8.93
CA SER A 15 -8.02 11.37 -9.96
C SER A 15 -9.42 11.49 -10.54
N TYR A 16 -10.08 10.36 -10.81
CA TYR A 16 -11.47 10.35 -11.26
C TYR A 16 -12.41 11.00 -10.22
N LEU A 17 -12.29 10.60 -8.95
CA LEU A 17 -13.09 11.17 -7.86
C LEU A 17 -12.80 12.65 -7.63
N ALA A 18 -11.54 13.09 -7.77
CA ALA A 18 -11.18 14.50 -7.69
C ALA A 18 -11.91 15.30 -8.79
N VAL A 19 -11.83 14.85 -10.04
CA VAL A 19 -12.52 15.53 -11.16
C VAL A 19 -14.03 15.54 -10.96
N ALA A 20 -14.63 14.41 -10.59
CA ALA A 20 -16.08 14.27 -10.46
C ALA A 20 -16.65 15.03 -9.24
N LEU A 21 -16.04 14.89 -8.06
CA LEU A 21 -16.58 15.40 -6.80
C LEU A 21 -16.18 16.85 -6.52
N MET A 22 -14.98 17.28 -6.96
CA MET A 22 -14.54 18.67 -6.80
C MET A 22 -14.91 19.53 -8.02
N GLN A 23 -15.63 18.97 -8.99
CA GLN A 23 -16.07 19.65 -10.22
C GLN A 23 -14.91 20.34 -10.95
N VAL A 24 -13.76 19.66 -11.03
CA VAL A 24 -12.56 20.21 -11.66
C VAL A 24 -12.81 20.34 -13.17
N SER A 25 -12.70 21.55 -13.70
CA SER A 25 -12.68 21.78 -15.14
C SER A 25 -11.42 21.15 -15.73
N VAL A 26 -11.58 20.10 -16.53
CA VAL A 26 -10.45 19.45 -17.20
C VAL A 26 -9.90 20.40 -18.27
N PRO A 27 -8.62 20.82 -18.19
CA PRO A 27 -8.01 21.64 -19.22
C PRO A 27 -7.99 20.94 -20.59
N ALA A 28 -8.04 21.73 -21.67
CA ALA A 28 -7.85 21.19 -23.01
C ALA A 28 -6.38 20.84 -23.25
N TYR A 29 -6.02 19.58 -23.03
CA TYR A 29 -4.69 19.05 -23.33
C TYR A 29 -4.53 18.75 -24.83
N PRO A 30 -3.32 18.86 -25.40
CA PRO A 30 -3.08 18.51 -26.80
C PRO A 30 -3.18 16.99 -27.01
N SER A 31 -3.63 16.58 -28.19
CA SER A 31 -3.65 15.15 -28.58
C SER A 31 -2.24 14.55 -28.53
N PRO A 32 -2.05 13.32 -27.97
CA PRO A 32 -3.09 12.36 -27.55
C PRO A 32 -3.46 12.42 -26.05
N PHE A 33 -3.02 13.46 -25.33
CA PHE A 33 -3.18 13.56 -23.87
C PHE A 33 -4.59 13.96 -23.42
N ASP A 34 -5.42 14.44 -24.34
CA ASP A 34 -6.83 14.72 -24.14
C ASP A 34 -7.60 13.47 -23.67
N THR A 35 -7.28 12.29 -24.21
CA THR A 35 -7.90 11.01 -23.83
C THR A 35 -7.71 10.63 -22.36
N ILE A 36 -6.57 11.01 -21.78
CA ILE A 36 -6.22 10.78 -20.37
C ILE A 36 -6.30 12.07 -19.53
N GLY A 37 -6.97 13.10 -20.05
CA GLY A 37 -7.01 14.43 -19.43
C GLY A 37 -7.57 14.41 -18.00
N PHE A 38 -8.54 13.56 -17.70
CA PHE A 38 -9.07 13.40 -16.34
C PHE A 38 -8.00 12.92 -15.34
N LEU A 39 -7.09 12.05 -15.78
CA LEU A 39 -6.03 11.50 -14.94
C LEU A 39 -4.97 12.57 -14.68
N ILE A 40 -4.60 13.33 -15.70
CA ILE A 40 -3.63 14.42 -15.61
C ILE A 40 -4.17 15.57 -14.74
N ALA A 41 -5.41 16.02 -15.01
CA ALA A 41 -6.06 17.09 -14.27
C ALA A 41 -6.32 16.66 -12.81
N GLY A 42 -6.88 15.47 -12.59
CA GLY A 42 -7.12 14.94 -11.25
C GLY A 42 -5.84 14.75 -10.45
N GLY A 43 -4.76 14.26 -11.07
CA GLY A 43 -3.44 14.17 -10.45
C GLY A 43 -2.91 15.55 -10.01
N ALA A 44 -3.01 16.56 -10.87
CA ALA A 44 -2.64 17.93 -10.52
C ALA A 44 -3.49 18.50 -9.37
N THR A 45 -4.81 18.21 -9.34
CA THR A 45 -5.69 18.59 -8.23
C THR A 45 -5.29 17.91 -6.92
N LEU A 46 -4.97 16.62 -6.94
CA LEU A 46 -4.49 15.87 -5.77
C LEU A 46 -3.13 16.36 -5.26
N ASN A 47 -2.32 16.99 -6.11
CA ASN A 47 -1.08 17.62 -5.69
C ASN A 47 -1.30 18.97 -4.96
N SER A 48 -2.44 19.61 -5.17
CA SER A 48 -2.72 21.00 -4.74
C SER A 48 -3.20 21.12 -3.28
N ALA A 49 -2.76 20.22 -2.39
CA ALA A 49 -3.32 20.06 -1.04
C ALA A 49 -3.36 21.35 -0.21
N ILE A 50 -2.32 22.18 -0.25
CA ILE A 50 -2.24 23.41 0.57
C ILE A 50 -3.39 24.36 0.22
N SER A 51 -3.60 24.61 -1.08
CA SER A 51 -4.67 25.50 -1.55
C SER A 51 -6.07 24.96 -1.23
N VAL A 52 -6.23 23.63 -1.26
CA VAL A 52 -7.50 22.94 -1.03
C VAL A 52 -7.84 22.86 0.46
N ILE A 53 -6.85 22.61 1.33
CA ILE A 53 -7.05 22.54 2.79
C ILE A 53 -7.49 23.90 3.36
N LEU A 54 -7.03 25.00 2.77
CA LEU A 54 -7.45 26.34 3.20
C LEU A 54 -8.88 26.70 2.75
N ASN A 55 -9.49 25.89 1.88
CA ASN A 55 -10.85 26.12 1.40
C ASN A 55 -11.84 25.14 2.06
N SER A 56 -12.61 25.66 3.01
CA SER A 56 -13.59 24.88 3.79
C SER A 56 -14.67 24.20 2.95
N ASN A 57 -14.97 24.71 1.75
CA ASN A 57 -16.00 24.15 0.89
C ASN A 57 -15.56 22.84 0.23
N VAL A 58 -14.25 22.64 0.03
CA VAL A 58 -13.70 21.49 -0.71
C VAL A 58 -12.88 20.55 0.18
N ILE A 59 -12.49 20.99 1.38
CA ILE A 59 -11.65 20.19 2.28
C ILE A 59 -12.28 18.83 2.63
N ILE A 60 -13.59 18.78 2.90
CA ILE A 60 -14.27 17.53 3.28
C ILE A 60 -14.20 16.54 2.11
N THR A 61 -14.58 16.99 0.91
CA THR A 61 -14.51 16.20 -0.31
C THR A 61 -13.09 15.71 -0.58
N TYR A 62 -12.10 16.59 -0.40
CA TYR A 62 -10.69 16.27 -0.61
C TYR A 62 -10.20 15.19 0.36
N ILE A 63 -10.52 15.31 1.65
CA ILE A 63 -10.20 14.29 2.65
C ILE A 63 -10.90 12.97 2.29
N SER A 64 -12.18 12.99 1.91
CA SER A 64 -12.90 11.79 1.51
C SER A 64 -12.24 11.05 0.34
N ILE A 65 -11.71 11.78 -0.65
CA ILE A 65 -10.97 11.18 -1.77
C ILE A 65 -9.71 10.46 -1.26
N TRP A 66 -8.95 11.09 -0.37
CA TRP A 66 -7.75 10.48 0.23
C TRP A 66 -8.06 9.28 1.11
N LEU A 67 -9.17 9.30 1.86
CA LEU A 67 -9.66 8.14 2.61
C LEU A 67 -9.93 6.96 1.66
N ILE A 68 -10.67 7.19 0.57
CA ILE A 68 -10.98 6.14 -0.43
C ILE A 68 -9.69 5.63 -1.10
N ALA A 69 -8.79 6.52 -1.50
CA ALA A 69 -7.50 6.15 -2.08
C ALA A 69 -6.66 5.30 -1.11
N GLY A 70 -6.69 5.64 0.18
CA GLY A 70 -6.06 4.89 1.27
C GLY A 70 -6.69 3.51 1.46
N ILE A 71 -8.03 3.38 1.41
CA ILE A 71 -8.71 2.07 1.48
C ILE A 71 -8.20 1.15 0.37
N ILE A 72 -8.15 1.65 -0.87
CA ILE A 72 -7.69 0.88 -2.03
C ILE A 72 -6.22 0.48 -1.87
N ALA A 73 -5.37 1.42 -1.46
CA ALA A 73 -3.96 1.13 -1.20
C ALA A 73 -3.79 0.05 -0.11
N GLY A 74 -4.64 0.09 0.92
CA GLY A 74 -4.66 -0.87 2.02
C GLY A 74 -5.02 -2.30 1.58
N ILE A 75 -5.99 -2.46 0.67
CA ILE A 75 -6.39 -3.77 0.13
C ILE A 75 -5.19 -4.52 -0.49
N PHE A 76 -4.38 -3.79 -1.27
CA PHE A 76 -3.20 -4.33 -1.95
C PHE A 76 -1.96 -4.43 -1.06
N SER A 77 -1.97 -3.79 0.12
CA SER A 77 -0.85 -3.82 1.06
C SER A 77 -0.88 -5.11 1.89
N VAL A 78 0.32 -5.65 2.16
CA VAL A 78 0.51 -6.89 2.95
C VAL A 78 0.84 -6.59 4.41
N SER A 79 1.49 -5.46 4.67
CA SER A 79 1.94 -5.04 6.00
C SER A 79 1.90 -3.53 6.11
N GLU A 80 1.98 -3.00 7.34
CA GLU A 80 1.98 -1.55 7.59
C GLU A 80 3.16 -0.86 6.89
N GLY A 81 4.36 -1.44 6.90
CA GLY A 81 5.50 -0.87 6.14
C GLY A 81 5.25 -0.80 4.63
N ASN A 82 4.41 -1.68 4.08
CA ASN A 82 4.04 -1.63 2.67
C ASN A 82 3.05 -0.50 2.35
N THR A 83 2.29 0.03 3.32
CA THR A 83 1.40 1.17 3.09
C THR A 83 2.20 2.44 2.83
N ILE A 84 3.28 2.68 3.60
CA ILE A 84 4.21 3.79 3.38
C ILE A 84 4.85 3.69 1.99
N ARG A 85 5.32 2.49 1.62
CA ARG A 85 5.92 2.28 0.29
C ARG A 85 4.91 2.52 -0.84
N THR A 86 3.65 2.15 -0.64
CA THR A 86 2.56 2.40 -1.60
C THR A 86 2.24 3.90 -1.68
N ALA A 87 2.23 4.62 -0.56
CA ALA A 87 2.06 6.07 -0.54
C ALA A 87 3.18 6.81 -1.29
N LEU A 88 4.44 6.36 -1.16
CA LEU A 88 5.55 6.91 -1.96
C LEU A 88 5.33 6.70 -3.47
N TRP A 89 4.81 5.54 -3.88
CA TRP A 89 4.43 5.32 -5.28
C TRP A 89 3.27 6.22 -5.71
N ILE A 90 2.25 6.41 -4.87
CA ILE A 90 1.12 7.32 -5.14
C ILE A 90 1.65 8.75 -5.34
N GLY A 91 2.50 9.24 -4.44
CA GLY A 91 3.12 10.57 -4.53
C GLY A 91 3.99 10.72 -5.77
N GLY A 92 4.79 9.70 -6.10
CA GLY A 92 5.59 9.70 -7.33
C GLY A 92 4.75 9.80 -8.60
N ILE A 93 3.67 9.00 -8.72
CA ILE A 93 2.79 9.03 -9.89
C ILE A 93 2.05 10.38 -9.97
N ILE A 94 1.50 10.87 -8.85
CA ILE A 94 0.83 12.18 -8.78
C ILE A 94 1.79 13.31 -9.16
N GLY A 95 3.03 13.27 -8.67
CA GLY A 95 4.07 14.24 -9.01
C GLY A 95 4.37 14.26 -10.52
N VAL A 96 4.50 13.09 -11.15
CA VAL A 96 4.67 12.99 -12.61
C VAL A 96 3.46 13.55 -13.35
N LEU A 97 2.24 13.19 -12.95
CA LEU A 97 1.01 13.70 -13.58
C LEU A 97 0.87 15.21 -13.43
N SER A 98 1.21 15.76 -12.26
CA SER A 98 1.17 17.20 -12.00
C SER A 98 2.20 17.94 -12.85
N VAL A 99 3.43 17.44 -12.92
CA VAL A 99 4.49 18.01 -13.79
C VAL A 99 4.08 17.95 -15.26
N LEU A 100 3.54 16.82 -15.71
CA LEU A 100 3.05 16.66 -17.08
C LEU A 100 1.92 17.67 -17.37
N SER A 101 0.99 17.85 -16.44
CA SER A 101 -0.10 18.81 -16.53
C SER A 101 0.41 20.24 -16.75
N VAL A 102 1.44 20.66 -15.98
CA VAL A 102 2.08 21.97 -16.11
C VAL A 102 2.72 22.13 -17.49
N PHE A 103 3.49 21.13 -17.95
CA PHE A 103 4.17 21.17 -19.24
C PHE A 103 3.22 21.27 -20.43
N LEU A 104 2.09 20.57 -20.37
CA LEU A 104 1.09 20.57 -21.43
C LEU A 104 0.30 21.89 -21.47
N GLN A 105 0.09 22.53 -20.32
CA GLN A 105 -0.65 23.79 -20.24
C GLN A 105 0.21 25.02 -20.52
N ASN A 106 1.53 24.95 -20.26
CA ASN A 106 2.43 26.08 -20.42
C ASN A 106 3.58 25.74 -21.40
N PRO A 107 3.37 25.92 -22.72
CA PRO A 107 4.40 25.66 -23.72
C PRO A 107 5.70 26.46 -23.51
N SER A 108 5.61 27.64 -22.88
CA SER A 108 6.77 28.45 -22.52
C SER A 108 7.75 27.73 -21.59
N MET A 109 7.29 26.77 -20.78
CA MET A 109 8.14 25.97 -19.90
C MET A 109 9.12 25.10 -20.68
N TRP A 110 8.89 24.83 -21.97
CA TRP A 110 9.86 24.10 -22.79
C TRP A 110 11.10 24.93 -23.13
N PHE A 111 10.95 26.25 -23.23
CA PHE A 111 11.96 27.17 -23.74
C PHE A 111 12.43 28.22 -22.72
N GLY A 112 11.82 28.28 -21.53
CA GLY A 112 12.15 29.23 -20.48
C GLY A 112 13.52 28.99 -19.82
N ASP A 113 13.85 29.86 -18.85
CA ASP A 113 15.07 29.74 -18.06
C ASP A 113 15.16 28.36 -17.38
N MET A 114 16.28 27.67 -17.58
CA MET A 114 16.47 26.31 -17.09
C MET A 114 16.42 26.21 -15.56
N LEU A 115 16.93 27.23 -14.85
CA LEU A 115 17.00 27.21 -13.39
C LEU A 115 15.61 27.40 -12.77
N GLU A 116 14.87 28.41 -13.22
CA GLU A 116 13.50 28.68 -12.75
C GLU A 116 12.56 27.52 -13.10
N ARG A 117 12.64 27.01 -14.33
CA ARG A 117 11.85 25.86 -14.76
C ARG A 117 12.11 24.64 -13.89
N ASN A 118 13.38 24.22 -13.76
CA ASN A 118 13.71 22.97 -13.07
C ASN A 118 13.39 23.06 -11.57
N SER A 119 13.61 24.24 -10.96
CA SER A 119 13.25 24.45 -9.55
C SER A 119 11.73 24.42 -9.34
N PHE A 120 10.95 25.03 -10.23
CA PHE A 120 9.49 24.96 -10.17
C PHE A 120 9.00 23.50 -10.31
N LEU A 121 9.46 22.78 -11.32
CA LEU A 121 9.06 21.38 -11.57
C LEU A 121 9.46 20.44 -10.42
N LEU A 122 10.66 20.64 -9.87
CA LEU A 122 11.12 19.88 -8.72
C LEU A 122 10.24 20.17 -7.49
N SER A 123 9.89 21.43 -7.25
CA SER A 123 9.01 21.80 -6.14
C SER A 123 7.62 21.16 -6.26
N GLN A 124 7.05 21.16 -7.48
CA GLN A 124 5.79 20.50 -7.80
C GLN A 124 5.86 18.98 -7.54
N PHE A 125 6.94 18.33 -7.95
CA PHE A 125 7.13 16.90 -7.73
C PHE A 125 7.30 16.57 -6.24
N ILE A 126 8.12 17.32 -5.50
CA ILE A 126 8.37 17.11 -4.07
C ILE A 126 7.09 17.32 -3.27
N GLN A 127 6.25 18.30 -3.65
CA GLN A 127 4.98 18.57 -2.99
C GLN A 127 4.03 17.37 -3.02
N ALA A 128 4.13 16.50 -4.02
CA ALA A 128 3.28 15.31 -4.13
C ALA A 128 3.58 14.23 -3.07
N MET A 129 4.78 14.25 -2.48
CA MET A 129 5.17 13.24 -1.49
C MET A 129 4.44 13.45 -0.15
N PRO A 130 4.44 14.65 0.46
CA PRO A 130 3.65 14.91 1.67
C PRO A 130 2.15 14.70 1.48
N THR A 131 1.59 15.04 0.31
CA THR A 131 0.14 14.91 0.07
C THR A 131 -0.27 13.44 0.04
N ALA A 132 0.55 12.57 -0.55
CA ALA A 132 0.29 11.13 -0.58
C ALA A 132 0.27 10.47 0.81
N ILE A 133 0.91 11.07 1.83
CA ILE A 133 0.89 10.57 3.21
C ILE A 133 -0.54 10.58 3.78
N LEU A 134 -1.45 11.42 3.26
CA LEU A 134 -2.86 11.43 3.66
C LEU A 134 -3.57 10.09 3.44
N SER A 135 -3.07 9.24 2.53
CA SER A 135 -3.60 7.89 2.30
C SER A 135 -3.17 6.87 3.36
N VAL A 136 -2.08 7.13 4.10
CA VAL A 136 -1.43 6.14 4.98
C VAL A 136 -2.30 5.73 6.17
N PRO A 137 -2.94 6.65 6.93
CA PRO A 137 -3.73 6.26 8.10
C PRO A 137 -4.86 5.29 7.74
N THR A 138 -5.55 5.55 6.64
CA THR A 138 -6.66 4.70 6.19
C THR A 138 -6.15 3.39 5.59
N ALA A 139 -5.04 3.41 4.85
CA ALA A 139 -4.42 2.19 4.36
C ALA A 139 -3.94 1.28 5.50
N ALA A 140 -3.33 1.86 6.55
CA ALA A 140 -2.90 1.14 7.73
C ALA A 140 -4.08 0.51 8.48
N LEU A 141 -5.18 1.25 8.63
CA LEU A 141 -6.42 0.73 9.22
C LEU A 141 -6.95 -0.48 8.45
N VAL A 142 -7.00 -0.41 7.11
CA VAL A 142 -7.45 -1.52 6.27
C VAL A 142 -6.52 -2.73 6.41
N VAL A 143 -5.21 -2.53 6.42
CA VAL A 143 -4.24 -3.61 6.65
C VAL A 143 -4.44 -4.25 8.03
N HIS A 144 -4.69 -3.45 9.07
CA HIS A 144 -4.95 -3.96 10.41
C HIS A 144 -6.22 -4.82 10.48
N ILE A 145 -7.31 -4.34 9.87
CA ILE A 145 -8.58 -5.09 9.81
C ILE A 145 -8.40 -6.39 9.03
N LYS A 146 -7.76 -6.33 7.86
CA LYS A 146 -7.44 -7.50 7.04
C LYS A 146 -6.58 -8.52 7.78
N GLY A 147 -5.59 -8.03 8.55
CA GLY A 147 -4.75 -8.87 9.39
C GLY A 147 -5.59 -9.67 10.38
N ARG A 148 -6.50 -9.01 11.12
CA ARG A 148 -7.37 -9.70 12.09
C ARG A 148 -8.28 -10.75 11.45
N LEU A 149 -8.84 -10.45 10.29
CA LEU A 149 -9.71 -11.39 9.57
C LEU A 149 -8.95 -12.64 9.08
N VAL A 150 -7.68 -12.49 8.71
CA VAL A 150 -6.84 -13.61 8.23
C VAL A 150 -6.24 -14.41 9.40
N THR A 151 -5.89 -13.76 10.52
CA THR A 151 -5.33 -14.46 11.69
C THR A 151 -6.36 -15.33 12.41
N GLU A 152 -7.67 -15.09 12.24
CA GLU A 152 -8.72 -16.01 12.71
C GLU A 152 -8.67 -17.38 11.98
N GLU A 153 -7.99 -17.48 10.83
CA GLU A 153 -7.85 -18.72 10.05
C GLU A 153 -6.50 -19.43 10.21
N GLU A 154 -5.50 -18.83 10.87
CA GLU A 154 -4.20 -19.49 11.04
C GLU A 154 -4.31 -20.61 12.10
N PRO A 155 -4.11 -21.89 11.74
CA PRO A 155 -4.18 -22.98 12.70
C PRO A 155 -3.14 -22.76 13.80
N GLU A 156 -3.55 -22.90 15.07
CA GLU A 156 -2.65 -22.74 16.21
C GLU A 156 -1.36 -23.56 15.96
N PRO A 157 -0.17 -22.94 16.05
CA PRO A 157 1.07 -23.69 15.96
C PRO A 157 1.06 -24.78 17.04
N PRO A 158 1.46 -26.02 16.72
CA PRO A 158 1.36 -27.13 17.66
C PRO A 158 2.07 -26.78 18.96
N LYS A 159 1.33 -26.84 20.09
CA LYS A 159 1.80 -26.42 21.43
C LYS A 159 3.10 -27.10 21.87
N GLN A 160 3.44 -28.24 21.27
CA GLN A 160 4.71 -28.91 21.48
C GLN A 160 5.04 -29.85 20.34
N ILE A 161 6.20 -29.63 19.70
CA ILE A 161 6.84 -30.64 18.87
C ILE A 161 7.61 -31.56 19.82
N ARG A 162 7.06 -32.74 20.10
CA ARG A 162 7.77 -33.79 20.84
C ARG A 162 8.08 -34.93 19.89
N THR A 163 9.35 -35.19 19.68
CA THR A 163 9.82 -36.41 19.01
C THR A 163 10.25 -37.38 20.09
N VAL A 164 9.57 -38.53 20.18
CA VAL A 164 9.89 -39.59 21.15
C VAL A 164 10.56 -40.73 20.39
N CYS A 165 11.78 -41.08 20.79
CA CYS A 165 12.45 -42.26 20.26
C CYS A 165 11.93 -43.53 20.95
N GLU A 166 11.97 -44.67 20.27
CA GLU A 166 11.64 -45.98 20.86
C GLU A 166 12.50 -46.34 22.10
N CYS A 167 13.68 -45.74 22.25
CA CYS A 167 14.52 -45.91 23.44
C CYS A 167 14.09 -45.05 24.64
N GLY A 168 13.04 -44.23 24.49
CA GLY A 168 12.52 -43.35 25.54
C GLY A 168 13.09 -41.93 25.54
N ALA A 169 14.01 -41.59 24.64
CA ALA A 169 14.55 -40.23 24.53
C ALA A 169 13.50 -39.24 23.99
N ILE A 170 13.35 -38.08 24.65
CA ILE A 170 12.37 -37.05 24.29
C ILE A 170 13.10 -35.80 23.79
N TYR A 171 12.78 -35.38 22.57
CA TYR A 171 13.34 -34.18 21.95
C TYR A 171 12.27 -33.11 21.76
N LYS A 172 12.63 -31.85 22.06
CA LYS A 172 11.79 -30.65 21.81
C LYS A 172 11.91 -30.14 20.36
N SER A 173 12.55 -30.90 19.49
CA SER A 173 12.81 -30.60 18.08
C SER A 173 12.48 -31.82 17.21
N LYS A 174 12.66 -31.73 15.88
CA LYS A 174 12.58 -32.86 14.94
C LYS A 174 13.99 -33.36 14.55
N PRO A 175 14.76 -34.00 15.46
CA PRO A 175 16.06 -34.54 15.08
C PRO A 175 15.88 -35.77 14.18
N MET A 176 16.72 -35.91 13.15
CA MET A 176 16.67 -37.08 12.26
C MET A 176 17.32 -38.33 12.88
N LEU A 177 18.11 -38.16 13.94
CA LEU A 177 18.85 -39.21 14.62
C LEU A 177 18.67 -39.06 16.14
N CYS A 178 18.43 -40.18 16.82
CA CYS A 178 18.44 -40.21 18.27
C CYS A 178 19.89 -40.14 18.78
N ALA A 179 20.18 -39.18 19.66
CA ALA A 179 21.49 -39.02 20.30
C ALA A 179 21.85 -40.18 21.24
N GLU A 180 20.84 -40.88 21.79
CA GLU A 180 21.06 -41.98 22.74
C GLU A 180 21.33 -43.32 22.04
N CYS A 181 20.50 -43.68 21.06
CA CYS A 181 20.57 -45.01 20.43
C CYS A 181 21.01 -45.01 18.96
N GLY A 182 21.26 -43.84 18.37
CA GLY A 182 21.71 -43.70 16.98
C GLY A 182 20.68 -44.10 15.92
N ARG A 183 19.42 -44.42 16.31
CA ARG A 183 18.36 -44.77 15.36
C ARG A 183 17.88 -43.54 14.59
N VAL A 184 17.50 -43.78 13.32
CA VAL A 184 16.92 -42.77 12.45
C VAL A 184 15.47 -42.52 12.86
N LEU A 185 15.18 -41.33 13.34
CA LEU A 185 13.84 -40.87 13.69
C LEU A 185 13.18 -40.37 12.41
N HIS A 186 12.26 -41.16 11.86
CA HIS A 186 11.44 -40.70 10.74
C HIS A 186 10.42 -39.73 11.32
N GLY A 187 10.40 -38.50 10.81
CA GLY A 187 9.41 -37.51 11.22
C GLY A 187 8.01 -38.00 10.87
N SER A 188 7.35 -38.68 11.80
CA SER A 188 5.93 -38.96 11.68
C SER A 188 5.22 -37.63 11.92
N ASP A 189 4.63 -37.08 10.86
CA ASP A 189 3.63 -36.01 10.99
C ASP A 189 2.28 -36.56 11.52
N THR A 190 2.27 -37.77 12.08
CA THR A 190 1.09 -38.42 12.63
C THR A 190 1.39 -39.02 14.00
N ASP A 191 0.40 -38.81 14.87
CA ASP A 191 0.11 -39.51 16.12
C ASP A 191 0.64 -38.87 17.40
N ILE A 192 -0.09 -37.82 17.81
CA ILE A 192 -0.34 -37.53 19.22
C ILE A 192 -0.86 -38.85 19.84
N PRO A 193 -0.15 -39.49 20.78
CA PRO A 193 -0.75 -40.56 21.54
C PRO A 193 -1.91 -39.94 22.32
N LYS A 194 -3.12 -40.48 22.12
CA LYS A 194 -4.28 -40.18 22.98
C LYS A 194 -3.79 -40.27 24.42
N GLN A 195 -3.84 -39.14 25.13
CA GLN A 195 -3.65 -39.13 26.58
C GLN A 195 -4.70 -40.08 27.15
N GLU A 196 -4.27 -41.24 27.65
CA GLU A 196 -5.06 -42.02 28.57
C GLU A 196 -5.36 -41.11 29.77
N GLU A 197 -6.65 -40.84 29.96
CA GLU A 197 -7.20 -40.25 31.16
C GLU A 197 -6.80 -41.13 32.34
N ILE A 198 -5.77 -40.72 33.08
CA ILE A 198 -5.48 -41.27 34.39
C ILE A 198 -6.54 -40.69 35.33
N HIS A 199 -7.61 -41.45 35.51
CA HIS A 199 -8.51 -41.31 36.65
C HIS A 199 -7.75 -41.60 37.94
N SER A 200 -7.63 -40.59 38.80
CA SER A 200 -7.52 -40.74 40.25
C SER A 200 -8.16 -39.56 40.98
#